data_AF-A0A8J3LJG9-F1
#
_entry.id   AF-A0A8J3LJG9-F1
#
_cell.length_a   1.000
_cell.length_b   1.000
_cell.length_c   1.000
_cell.angle_alpha   90.00
_cell.angle_beta   90.00
_cell.angle_gamma   90.00
#
_symmetry.space_group_name_H-M   'P 1'
#
loop_
_entity.id
_entity.type
_entity.pdbx_description
1 polymer ?
#
loop_
_entity_poly.entity_id
_entity_poly.type
_entity_poly.pdbx_seq_one_letter_code
_entity_poly.pdbx_strand_id
1 'polypeptide(L)'
;MRWKILAGAAIALAWLAPAAPAAAAEPAQIGLSQACGLGQPVTYPDLGPLLDRDVDAMTDIEARIAVNQVLAASKGVYNRTAEVAQEALDGKTDLRTFLKSGARSVWYTDVRLRTSQTMAAGGVHVKEAASTALDDGSVGALLGFLNEGQHTARTQDYRDLATTAKETGGPAVVEAATAALNGTFEDLRVFLCSGWQAAHDKDQAAGTPSATPTAAPTLSATPSPGTLPITGPNTMSLLIVGASLITVGAAGIMIARRVRA
;
A
#
# COMPACT_ATOMS: atom_id res chain seq x y z
N MET A 1 65.58 43.67 18.68
CA MET A 1 65.21 44.16 17.33
C MET A 1 63.69 44.29 17.26
N ARG A 2 63.13 45.13 16.37
CA ARG A 2 61.67 45.28 16.22
C ARG A 2 61.18 44.50 15.00
N TRP A 3 60.14 43.68 15.15
CA TRP A 3 59.25 43.30 14.04
C TRP A 3 57.80 43.62 14.45
N LYS A 4 56.93 43.84 13.47
CA LYS A 4 55.59 44.43 13.67
C LYS A 4 54.49 43.38 13.75
N ILE A 5 53.42 43.74 14.46
CA ILE A 5 52.09 43.13 14.36
C ILE A 5 51.52 43.42 12.95
N LEU A 6 50.83 42.45 12.36
CA LEU A 6 49.86 42.68 11.29
C LEU A 6 48.51 42.11 11.72
N ALA A 7 47.45 42.88 11.57
CA ALA A 7 46.10 42.49 11.96
C ALA A 7 45.42 41.69 10.84
N GLY A 8 44.87 40.53 11.17
CA GLY A 8 43.93 39.82 10.30
C GLY A 8 42.54 40.47 10.43
N ALA A 9 41.97 40.93 9.31
CA ALA A 9 40.65 41.54 9.31
C ALA A 9 39.55 40.46 9.42
N ALA A 10 38.68 40.59 10.43
CA ALA A 10 37.50 39.73 10.57
C ALA A 10 36.41 40.19 9.59
N ILE A 11 36.25 39.48 8.47
CA ILE A 11 35.17 39.73 7.51
C ILE A 11 33.89 39.07 8.03
N ALA A 12 33.00 39.87 8.60
CA ALA A 12 31.69 39.42 9.04
C ALA A 12 30.75 39.20 7.84
N LEU A 13 30.74 37.98 7.30
CA LEU A 13 29.76 37.56 6.29
C LEU A 13 28.37 37.37 6.92
N ALA A 14 27.62 38.46 7.01
CA ALA A 14 26.20 38.43 7.36
C ALA A 14 25.40 37.75 6.23
N TRP A 15 25.23 36.43 6.34
CA TRP A 15 24.34 35.67 5.46
C TRP A 15 22.90 36.13 5.67
N LEU A 16 22.30 36.73 4.63
CA LEU A 16 20.85 36.80 4.53
C LEU A 16 20.34 35.37 4.34
N ALA A 17 19.84 34.76 5.41
CA ALA A 17 18.97 33.61 5.27
C ALA A 17 17.68 34.08 4.56
N PRO A 18 17.34 33.56 3.37
CA PRO A 18 16.01 33.79 2.83
C PRO A 18 15.01 33.20 3.81
N ALA A 19 13.94 33.95 4.11
CA ALA A 19 12.86 33.43 4.92
C ALA A 19 12.19 32.29 4.14
N ALA A 20 12.56 31.05 4.45
CA ALA A 20 11.84 29.89 3.99
C ALA A 20 10.37 30.07 4.44
N PRO A 21 9.38 29.99 3.54
CA PRO A 21 8.01 29.90 3.99
C PRO A 21 7.93 28.71 4.94
N ALA A 22 7.20 28.85 6.04
CA ALA A 22 6.95 27.73 6.94
C ALA A 22 6.21 26.66 6.13
N ALA A 23 6.93 25.64 5.68
CA ALA A 23 6.33 24.48 5.07
C ALA A 23 5.39 23.91 6.12
N ALA A 24 4.08 23.97 5.84
CA ALA A 24 3.12 23.17 6.58
C ALA A 24 3.65 21.73 6.50
N ALA A 25 3.93 21.13 7.65
CA ALA A 25 4.52 19.79 7.67
C ALA A 25 3.58 18.85 6.91
N GLU A 26 4.05 18.32 5.77
CA GLU A 26 3.26 17.39 4.98
C GLU A 26 2.84 16.25 5.92
N PRO A 27 1.53 16.04 6.17
CA PRO A 27 1.08 15.05 7.12
C PRO A 27 1.59 13.69 6.66
N ALA A 28 2.40 13.05 7.52
CA ALA A 28 3.32 11.98 7.14
C ALA A 28 2.61 10.90 6.32
N GLN A 29 3.06 10.71 5.08
CA GLN A 29 2.38 10.00 3.98
C GLN A 29 1.47 8.85 4.43
N ILE A 30 0.16 9.11 4.56
CA ILE A 30 -0.84 8.06 4.81
C ILE A 30 -1.23 7.41 3.48
N GLY A 31 -0.21 6.84 2.84
CA GLY A 31 -0.29 5.94 1.70
C GLY A 31 0.48 4.67 2.06
N LEU A 32 -0.11 3.83 2.93
CA LEU A 32 0.52 2.57 3.31
C LEU A 32 0.59 1.67 2.08
N SER A 33 1.80 1.51 1.53
CA SER A 33 2.11 0.53 0.49
C SER A 33 1.65 -0.89 0.88
N GLN A 34 1.64 -1.19 2.19
CA GLN A 34 1.08 -2.41 2.75
C GLN A 34 -0.45 -2.50 2.63
N ALA A 35 -1.21 -1.42 2.87
CA ALA A 35 -2.66 -1.40 2.69
C ALA A 35 -3.06 -1.59 1.21
N CYS A 36 -2.26 -1.07 0.28
CA CYS A 36 -2.40 -1.37 -1.15
C CYS A 36 -1.91 -2.77 -1.53
N GLY A 37 -0.95 -3.34 -0.78
CA GLY A 37 -0.27 -4.59 -1.09
C GLY A 37 -0.90 -5.87 -0.51
N LEU A 38 -2.00 -5.77 0.25
CA LEU A 38 -2.72 -6.95 0.74
C LEU A 38 -3.44 -7.65 -0.43
N GLY A 39 -2.86 -8.75 -0.91
CA GLY A 39 -3.52 -9.71 -1.79
C GLY A 39 -4.60 -10.53 -1.06
N GLN A 40 -5.05 -11.61 -1.68
CA GLN A 40 -5.97 -12.55 -1.04
C GLN A 40 -5.37 -13.12 0.27
N PRO A 41 -6.18 -13.39 1.29
CA PRO A 41 -5.70 -13.97 2.55
C PRO A 41 -5.06 -15.34 2.28
N VAL A 42 -3.80 -15.49 2.68
CA VAL A 42 -3.05 -16.74 2.55
C VAL A 42 -3.31 -17.59 3.80
N THR A 43 -4.06 -18.67 3.64
CA THR A 43 -4.18 -19.70 4.70
C THR A 43 -2.87 -20.47 4.81
N TYR A 44 -2.38 -20.65 6.03
CA TYR A 44 -1.19 -21.43 6.36
C TYR A 44 -1.65 -22.79 6.91
N PRO A 45 -1.59 -23.89 6.12
CA PRO A 45 -2.13 -25.17 6.51
C PRO A 45 -1.27 -25.83 7.59
N ASP A 46 -1.92 -26.49 8.54
CA ASP A 46 -1.26 -27.35 9.52
C ASP A 46 -0.78 -28.66 8.87
N LEU A 47 0.51 -28.96 8.97
CA LEU A 47 1.11 -30.20 8.49
C LEU A 47 1.28 -31.25 9.61
N GLY A 48 1.02 -30.91 10.88
CA GLY A 48 1.08 -31.83 12.02
C GLY A 48 0.34 -33.14 11.75
N PRO A 49 -0.95 -33.11 11.35
CA PRO A 49 -1.72 -34.32 10.98
C PRO A 49 -1.17 -35.16 9.80
N LEU A 50 -0.21 -34.64 9.02
CA LEU A 50 0.56 -35.41 8.03
C LEU A 50 1.85 -36.01 8.62
N LEU A 51 2.45 -35.33 9.60
CA LEU A 51 3.77 -35.61 10.17
C LEU A 51 3.75 -36.32 11.54
N ASP A 52 2.59 -36.39 12.20
CA ASP A 52 2.35 -37.14 13.45
C ASP A 52 1.94 -38.61 13.21
N ARG A 53 1.92 -39.04 11.95
CA ARG A 53 1.59 -40.42 11.55
C ARG A 53 2.73 -41.38 11.87
N ASP A 54 2.41 -42.64 12.18
CA ASP A 54 3.40 -43.70 12.33
C ASP A 54 4.08 -43.99 10.98
N VAL A 55 5.34 -43.57 10.83
CA VAL A 55 6.17 -43.74 9.64
C VAL A 55 6.82 -45.14 9.57
N ASP A 56 6.93 -45.85 10.69
CA ASP A 56 7.49 -47.20 10.75
C ASP A 56 6.46 -48.26 10.33
N ALA A 57 5.17 -47.99 10.54
CA ALA A 57 4.08 -48.80 10.02
C ALA A 57 3.85 -48.64 8.48
N MET A 58 4.38 -47.58 7.84
CA MET A 58 4.13 -47.32 6.41
C MET A 58 4.91 -48.26 5.49
N THR A 59 4.26 -48.73 4.43
CA THR A 59 4.96 -49.25 3.23
C THR A 59 5.70 -48.14 2.49
N ASP A 60 6.63 -48.51 1.60
CA ASP A 60 7.38 -47.53 0.79
C ASP A 60 6.47 -46.70 -0.14
N ILE A 61 5.33 -47.28 -0.55
CA ILE A 61 4.31 -46.60 -1.35
C ILE A 61 3.59 -45.55 -0.49
N GLU A 62 3.18 -45.90 0.74
CA GLU A 62 2.51 -44.98 1.66
C GLU A 62 3.44 -43.85 2.10
N ALA A 63 4.72 -44.14 2.36
CA ALA A 63 5.73 -43.12 2.61
C ALA A 63 5.86 -42.14 1.42
N ARG A 64 5.90 -42.65 0.18
CA ARG A 64 5.92 -41.79 -1.03
C ARG A 64 4.63 -40.99 -1.20
N ILE A 65 3.46 -41.54 -0.84
CA ILE A 65 2.19 -40.80 -0.83
C ILE A 65 2.21 -39.70 0.23
N ALA A 66 2.69 -39.96 1.44
CA ALA A 66 2.78 -38.99 2.52
C ALA A 66 3.71 -37.81 2.16
N VAL A 67 4.87 -38.06 1.55
CA VAL A 67 5.75 -36.98 1.06
C VAL A 67 5.09 -36.17 -0.06
N ASN A 68 4.33 -36.81 -0.96
CA ASN A 68 3.53 -36.08 -1.96
C ASN A 68 2.43 -35.21 -1.33
N GLN A 69 1.80 -35.65 -0.23
CA GLN A 69 0.82 -34.85 0.51
C GLN A 69 1.48 -33.63 1.17
N VAL A 70 2.65 -33.81 1.80
CA VAL A 70 3.45 -32.71 2.37
C VAL A 70 3.86 -31.71 1.28
N LEU A 71 4.34 -32.19 0.12
CA LEU A 71 4.68 -31.37 -1.04
C LEU A 71 3.47 -30.56 -1.56
N ALA A 72 2.31 -31.21 -1.69
CA ALA A 72 1.09 -30.59 -2.18
C ALA A 72 0.58 -29.48 -1.24
N ALA A 73 0.58 -29.73 0.07
CA ALA A 73 0.16 -28.76 1.08
C ALA A 73 1.16 -27.60 1.27
N SER A 74 2.43 -27.80 0.90
CA SER A 74 3.49 -26.78 1.04
C SER A 74 3.62 -25.84 -0.15
N LYS A 75 3.23 -26.27 -1.36
CA LYS A 75 3.44 -25.51 -2.61
C LYS A 75 2.77 -24.14 -2.57
N GLY A 76 3.58 -23.09 -2.74
CA GLY A 76 3.15 -21.68 -2.72
C GLY A 76 3.03 -21.04 -1.33
N VAL A 77 3.20 -21.82 -0.25
CA VAL A 77 3.03 -21.33 1.14
C VAL A 77 4.32 -21.52 1.96
N TYR A 78 4.88 -22.73 1.95
CA TYR A 78 6.08 -23.15 2.67
C TYR A 78 7.17 -23.55 1.66
N ASN A 79 7.94 -22.57 1.20
CA ASN A 79 8.81 -22.73 0.03
C ASN A 79 9.91 -23.76 0.26
N ARG A 80 10.61 -23.73 1.41
CA ARG A 80 11.72 -24.65 1.67
C ARG A 80 11.20 -26.06 1.98
N THR A 81 10.01 -26.18 2.58
CA THR A 81 9.32 -27.45 2.83
C THR A 81 8.91 -28.13 1.52
N ALA A 82 8.35 -27.36 0.58
CA ALA A 82 8.04 -27.86 -0.76
C ALA A 82 9.31 -28.28 -1.53
N GLU A 83 10.39 -27.51 -1.41
CA GLU A 83 11.68 -27.84 -2.02
C GLU A 83 12.23 -29.17 -1.48
N VAL A 84 12.41 -29.30 -0.16
CA VAL A 84 13.00 -30.51 0.45
C VAL A 84 12.09 -31.74 0.30
N ALA A 85 10.76 -31.57 0.26
CA ALA A 85 9.84 -32.66 -0.06
C ALA A 85 10.03 -33.16 -1.51
N GLN A 86 10.29 -32.28 -2.48
CA GLN A 86 10.67 -32.69 -3.83
C GLN A 86 12.04 -33.38 -3.83
N GLU A 87 13.04 -32.86 -3.12
CA GLU A 87 14.37 -33.49 -3.01
C GLU A 87 14.32 -34.93 -2.45
N ALA A 88 13.43 -35.19 -1.49
CA ALA A 88 13.18 -36.53 -0.97
C ALA A 88 12.47 -37.45 -2.00
N LEU A 89 11.51 -36.92 -2.77
CA LEU A 89 10.88 -37.68 -3.86
C LEU A 89 11.86 -38.00 -5.00
N ASP A 90 12.82 -37.12 -5.26
CA ASP A 90 13.90 -37.30 -6.23
C ASP A 90 15.01 -38.25 -5.72
N GLY A 91 14.93 -38.69 -4.46
CA GLY A 91 15.85 -39.66 -3.86
C GLY A 91 17.11 -39.07 -3.23
N LYS A 92 17.20 -37.75 -3.04
CA LYS A 92 18.34 -37.12 -2.33
C LYS A 92 18.35 -37.41 -0.82
N THR A 93 17.24 -37.92 -0.27
CA THR A 93 17.06 -38.28 1.14
C THR A 93 16.00 -39.37 1.24
N ASP A 94 16.16 -40.32 2.16
CA ASP A 94 15.15 -41.35 2.42
C ASP A 94 13.81 -40.74 2.86
N LEU A 95 12.72 -41.30 2.33
CA LEU A 95 11.36 -40.82 2.56
C LEU A 95 10.94 -40.97 4.03
N ARG A 96 11.29 -42.07 4.70
CA ARG A 96 10.97 -42.26 6.12
C ARG A 96 11.74 -41.28 6.99
N THR A 97 13.03 -41.10 6.72
CA THR A 97 13.93 -40.15 7.42
C THR A 97 13.44 -38.71 7.28
N PHE A 98 13.02 -38.31 6.07
CA PHE A 98 12.39 -37.01 5.83
C PHE A 98 11.09 -36.85 6.64
N LEU A 99 10.15 -37.81 6.58
CA LEU A 99 8.88 -37.72 7.31
C LEU A 99 9.07 -37.65 8.84
N LYS A 100 9.97 -38.47 9.40
CA LYS A 100 10.21 -38.55 10.85
C LYS A 100 10.81 -37.28 11.46
N SER A 101 11.57 -36.49 10.69
CA SER A 101 12.36 -35.38 11.27
C SER A 101 12.53 -34.19 10.33
N GLY A 102 13.06 -34.42 9.11
CA GLY A 102 13.38 -33.37 8.15
C GLY A 102 12.20 -32.47 7.83
N ALA A 103 11.04 -33.07 7.54
CA ALA A 103 9.79 -32.39 7.22
C ALA A 103 9.32 -31.45 8.34
N ARG A 104 9.36 -31.90 9.61
CA ARG A 104 8.93 -31.09 10.75
C ARG A 104 9.90 -29.94 11.01
N SER A 105 11.21 -30.19 10.90
CA SER A 105 12.24 -29.16 11.10
C SER A 105 12.21 -28.07 10.02
N VAL A 106 12.02 -28.44 8.75
CA VAL A 106 11.97 -27.47 7.65
C VAL A 106 10.67 -26.65 7.67
N TRP A 107 9.55 -27.29 7.98
CA TRP A 107 8.25 -26.62 8.09
C TRP A 107 8.18 -25.66 9.28
N TYR A 108 8.71 -26.03 10.45
CA TYR A 108 8.87 -25.11 11.57
C TYR A 108 9.70 -23.87 11.17
N THR A 109 10.74 -24.06 10.36
CA THR A 109 11.60 -22.98 9.87
C THR A 109 10.83 -22.05 8.91
N ASP A 110 10.08 -22.59 7.93
CA ASP A 110 9.23 -21.79 7.04
C ASP A 110 8.17 -20.99 7.82
N VAL A 111 7.50 -21.61 8.80
CA VAL A 111 6.45 -20.99 9.64
C VAL A 111 7.01 -19.87 10.53
N ARG A 112 8.15 -20.10 11.22
CA ARG A 112 8.80 -19.09 12.05
C ARG A 112 9.37 -17.93 11.22
N LEU A 113 9.94 -18.24 10.04
CA LEU A 113 10.40 -17.24 9.08
C LEU A 113 9.23 -16.38 8.58
N ARG A 114 8.09 -16.99 8.24
CA ARG A 114 6.89 -16.26 7.81
C ARG A 114 6.38 -15.33 8.92
N THR A 115 6.32 -15.80 10.16
CA THR A 115 5.94 -14.97 11.32
C THR A 115 6.86 -13.75 11.46
N SER A 116 8.17 -13.96 11.31
CA SER A 116 9.18 -12.89 11.35
C SER A 116 9.04 -11.89 10.19
N GLN A 117 8.67 -12.35 8.99
CA GLN A 117 8.37 -11.48 7.83
C GLN A 117 7.10 -10.63 8.08
N THR A 118 6.04 -11.24 8.62
CA THR A 118 4.80 -10.54 8.99
C THR A 118 5.05 -9.51 10.09
N MET A 119 5.89 -9.82 11.08
CA MET A 119 6.36 -8.90 12.13
C MET A 119 7.09 -7.69 11.54
N ALA A 120 8.09 -7.95 10.68
CA ALA A 120 8.93 -6.89 10.09
C ALA A 120 8.11 -5.91 9.24
N ALA A 121 7.08 -6.40 8.55
CA ALA A 121 6.18 -5.58 7.76
C ALA A 121 5.06 -4.89 8.57
N GLY A 122 4.71 -5.38 9.77
CA GLY A 122 3.54 -4.94 10.54
C GLY A 122 3.66 -3.57 11.21
N GLY A 123 2.56 -3.04 11.76
CA GLY A 123 2.57 -1.89 12.66
C GLY A 123 2.99 -2.27 14.08
N VAL A 124 2.45 -1.60 15.10
CA VAL A 124 2.77 -1.87 16.51
C VAL A 124 2.05 -3.13 16.98
N HIS A 125 0.73 -3.20 16.78
CA HIS A 125 -0.09 -4.32 17.24
C HIS A 125 0.35 -5.64 16.57
N VAL A 126 0.63 -5.61 15.25
CA VAL A 126 1.13 -6.80 14.54
C VAL A 126 2.51 -7.23 15.05
N LYS A 127 3.37 -6.31 15.49
CA LYS A 127 4.68 -6.64 16.07
C LYS A 127 4.56 -7.28 17.46
N GLU A 128 3.68 -6.77 18.32
CA GLU A 128 3.43 -7.32 19.65
C GLU A 128 2.80 -8.73 19.58
N ALA A 129 1.79 -8.90 18.72
CA ALA A 129 1.16 -10.20 18.47
C ALA A 129 2.16 -11.20 17.84
N ALA A 130 3.05 -10.75 16.95
CA ALA A 130 4.08 -11.60 16.37
C ALA A 130 5.15 -12.00 17.38
N SER A 131 5.61 -11.08 18.23
CA SER A 131 6.58 -11.40 19.30
C SER A 131 6.00 -12.48 20.20
N THR A 132 4.76 -12.29 20.69
CA THR A 132 4.05 -13.26 21.54
C THR A 132 4.07 -14.68 20.95
N ALA A 133 3.83 -14.82 19.64
CA ALA A 133 3.89 -16.11 18.94
C ALA A 133 5.31 -16.64 18.69
N LEU A 134 6.31 -15.76 18.48
CA LEU A 134 7.72 -16.11 18.35
C LEU A 134 8.37 -16.51 19.69
N ASP A 135 7.88 -15.95 20.79
CA ASP A 135 8.35 -16.15 22.16
C ASP A 135 7.74 -17.43 22.79
N ASP A 136 6.47 -17.73 22.52
CA ASP A 136 5.88 -19.06 22.74
C ASP A 136 6.60 -20.12 21.87
N GLY A 137 6.80 -19.81 20.59
CA GLY A 137 7.59 -20.61 19.67
C GLY A 137 6.98 -21.96 19.25
N SER A 138 5.78 -22.33 19.73
CA SER A 138 5.09 -23.51 19.23
C SER A 138 4.55 -23.28 17.81
N VAL A 139 4.46 -24.35 17.01
CA VAL A 139 3.84 -24.26 15.68
C VAL A 139 2.38 -23.81 15.78
N GLY A 140 1.66 -24.23 16.83
CA GLY A 140 0.27 -23.81 17.07
C GLY A 140 0.12 -22.30 17.26
N ALA A 141 0.95 -21.68 18.11
CA ALA A 141 0.93 -20.23 18.30
C ALA A 141 1.32 -19.46 17.03
N LEU A 142 2.37 -19.92 16.33
CA LEU A 142 2.83 -19.31 15.08
C LEU A 142 1.74 -19.39 13.98
N LEU A 143 1.07 -20.53 13.81
CA LEU A 143 -0.03 -20.68 12.85
C LEU A 143 -1.29 -19.91 13.26
N GLY A 144 -1.60 -19.83 14.56
CA GLY A 144 -2.72 -19.04 15.07
C GLY A 144 -2.53 -17.54 14.82
N PHE A 145 -1.31 -17.04 15.05
CA PHE A 145 -0.94 -15.69 14.65
C PHE A 145 -1.03 -15.48 13.14
N LEU A 146 -0.45 -16.39 12.33
CA LEU A 146 -0.39 -16.23 10.87
C LEU A 146 -1.77 -16.28 10.19
N ASN A 147 -2.69 -17.12 10.66
CA ASN A 147 -4.01 -17.29 10.08
C ASN A 147 -5.06 -16.29 10.61
N GLU A 148 -4.96 -15.85 11.87
CA GLU A 148 -5.95 -14.96 12.51
C GLU A 148 -5.31 -13.76 13.19
N GLY A 149 -4.41 -13.97 14.16
CA GLY A 149 -3.93 -12.90 15.04
C GLY A 149 -3.31 -11.69 14.32
N GLN A 150 -2.62 -11.90 13.20
CA GLN A 150 -2.08 -10.82 12.37
C GLN A 150 -3.15 -10.02 11.61
N HIS A 151 -4.35 -10.56 11.41
CA HIS A 151 -5.49 -9.85 10.81
C HIS A 151 -6.22 -9.01 11.88
N THR A 152 -6.44 -9.58 13.06
CA THR A 152 -6.96 -8.84 14.23
C THR A 152 -6.06 -7.65 14.56
N ALA A 153 -4.76 -7.89 14.71
CA ALA A 153 -3.78 -6.86 15.04
C ALA A 153 -3.61 -5.80 13.95
N ARG A 154 -3.61 -6.19 12.66
CA ARG A 154 -3.53 -5.21 11.56
C ARG A 154 -4.78 -4.33 11.46
N THR A 155 -5.93 -4.83 11.91
CA THR A 155 -7.14 -4.00 12.03
C THR A 155 -6.93 -2.89 13.06
N GLN A 156 -6.26 -3.16 14.18
CA GLN A 156 -5.92 -2.16 15.19
C GLN A 156 -4.91 -1.14 14.64
N ASP A 157 -3.80 -1.60 14.04
CA ASP A 157 -2.83 -0.73 13.36
C ASP A 157 -3.49 0.24 12.36
N TYR A 158 -4.47 -0.25 11.58
CA TYR A 158 -5.20 0.56 10.60
C TYR A 158 -6.22 1.53 11.24
N ARG A 159 -6.85 1.17 12.37
CA ARG A 159 -7.74 2.09 13.09
C ARG A 159 -6.98 3.23 13.76
N ASP A 160 -5.78 2.97 14.26
CA ASP A 160 -4.95 4.01 14.89
C ASP A 160 -4.46 5.03 13.85
N LEU A 161 -4.06 4.56 12.66
CA LEU A 161 -3.69 5.42 11.53
C LEU A 161 -4.89 6.21 10.97
N ALA A 162 -6.07 5.60 10.86
CA ALA A 162 -7.27 6.30 10.44
C ALA A 162 -7.74 7.32 11.50
N THR A 163 -7.53 7.05 12.80
CA THR A 163 -7.78 8.00 13.88
C THR A 163 -6.80 9.17 13.82
N THR A 164 -5.50 8.90 13.63
CA THR A 164 -4.49 9.94 13.41
C THR A 164 -4.85 10.83 12.21
N ALA A 165 -5.25 10.23 11.09
CA ALA A 165 -5.70 10.97 9.90
C ALA A 165 -6.91 11.88 10.19
N LYS A 166 -7.84 11.43 11.04
CA LYS A 166 -9.01 12.20 11.48
C LYS A 166 -8.63 13.34 12.44
N GLU A 167 -7.57 13.20 13.22
CA GLU A 167 -7.13 14.22 14.18
C GLU A 167 -6.26 15.31 13.53
N THR A 168 -5.49 14.96 12.49
CA THR A 168 -4.58 15.89 11.80
C THR A 168 -5.05 16.37 10.42
N GLY A 169 -6.15 15.82 9.91
CA GLY A 169 -6.66 16.07 8.55
C GLY A 169 -7.53 17.33 8.41
N GLY A 170 -7.73 17.77 7.16
CA GLY A 170 -8.76 18.76 6.82
C GLY A 170 -10.16 18.14 6.78
N PRO A 171 -11.22 18.95 6.56
CA PRO A 171 -12.62 18.50 6.62
C PRO A 171 -12.94 17.25 5.78
N ALA A 172 -12.42 17.14 4.56
CA ALA A 172 -12.65 15.97 3.71
C ALA A 172 -11.89 14.74 4.21
N VAL A 173 -10.67 14.90 4.74
CA VAL A 173 -9.94 13.80 5.39
C VAL A 173 -10.66 13.35 6.67
N VAL A 174 -11.20 14.27 7.48
CA VAL A 174 -12.00 13.96 8.68
C VAL A 174 -13.25 13.16 8.33
N GLU A 175 -13.96 13.53 7.27
CA GLU A 175 -15.14 12.81 6.76
C GLU A 175 -14.76 11.39 6.31
N ALA A 176 -13.77 11.27 5.41
CA ALA A 176 -13.34 9.99 4.85
C ALA A 176 -12.76 9.03 5.92
N ALA A 177 -11.98 9.55 6.85
CA ALA A 177 -11.46 8.79 8.00
C ALA A 177 -12.58 8.32 8.93
N THR A 178 -13.60 9.17 9.17
CA THR A 178 -14.76 8.81 10.00
C THR A 178 -15.61 7.73 9.34
N ALA A 179 -15.81 7.79 8.01
CA ALA A 179 -16.46 6.73 7.25
C ALA A 179 -15.70 5.40 7.37
N ALA A 180 -14.37 5.42 7.17
CA ALA A 180 -13.52 4.24 7.27
C ALA A 180 -13.52 3.63 8.70
N LEU A 181 -13.45 4.47 9.74
CA LEU A 181 -13.52 4.04 11.15
C LEU A 181 -14.87 3.42 11.53
N ASN A 182 -15.96 3.79 10.86
CA ASN A 182 -17.29 3.20 11.06
C ASN A 182 -17.55 1.98 10.15
N GLY A 183 -16.65 1.69 9.21
CA GLY A 183 -16.76 0.59 8.25
C GLY A 183 -16.03 -0.68 8.68
N THR A 184 -15.77 -1.53 7.68
CA THR A 184 -15.07 -2.80 7.79
C THR A 184 -13.55 -2.62 7.73
N PHE A 185 -12.80 -3.73 7.89
CA PHE A 185 -11.36 -3.76 7.59
C PHE A 185 -11.04 -3.32 6.15
N GLU A 186 -11.92 -3.61 5.18
CA GLU A 186 -11.72 -3.24 3.78
C GLU A 186 -11.90 -1.73 3.57
N ASP A 187 -12.83 -1.09 4.28
CA ASP A 187 -13.03 0.37 4.23
C ASP A 187 -11.83 1.12 4.82
N LEU A 188 -11.29 0.62 5.95
CA LEU A 188 -10.01 1.08 6.51
C LEU A 188 -8.86 0.91 5.51
N ARG A 189 -8.75 -0.27 4.87
CA ARG A 189 -7.69 -0.58 3.91
C ARG A 189 -7.76 0.31 2.66
N VAL A 190 -8.95 0.54 2.11
CA VAL A 190 -9.17 1.41 0.94
C VAL A 190 -8.85 2.87 1.27
N PHE A 191 -9.27 3.34 2.46
CA PHE A 191 -8.93 4.69 2.93
C PHE A 191 -7.40 4.88 3.06
N LEU A 192 -6.70 3.98 3.76
CA LEU A 192 -5.24 4.07 3.99
C LEU A 192 -4.38 3.76 2.76
N CYS A 193 -4.95 3.15 1.72
CA CYS A 193 -4.26 2.91 0.45
C CYS A 193 -4.35 4.11 -0.50
N SER A 194 -5.53 4.72 -0.65
CA SER A 194 -5.74 5.81 -1.63
C SER A 194 -6.83 6.82 -1.26
N GLY A 195 -7.82 6.44 -0.45
CA GLY A 195 -8.91 7.34 -0.05
C GLY A 195 -8.44 8.57 0.73
N TRP A 196 -7.35 8.45 1.51
CA TRP A 196 -6.74 9.56 2.24
C TRP A 196 -6.20 10.65 1.31
N GLN A 197 -5.40 10.29 0.29
CA GLN A 197 -4.85 11.26 -0.66
C GLN A 197 -5.98 11.98 -1.42
N ALA A 198 -6.96 11.22 -1.93
CA ALA A 198 -8.10 11.78 -2.64
C ALA A 198 -9.04 12.63 -1.76
N ALA A 199 -8.89 12.59 -0.43
CA ALA A 199 -9.53 13.49 0.51
C ALA A 199 -8.64 14.72 0.78
N HIS A 200 -7.33 14.52 1.00
CA HIS A 200 -6.36 15.60 1.19
C HIS A 200 -6.32 16.57 0.01
N ASP A 201 -6.33 16.05 -1.23
CA ASP A 201 -6.34 16.86 -2.46
C ASP A 201 -7.58 17.79 -2.54
N LYS A 202 -8.73 17.35 -1.99
CA LYS A 202 -9.94 18.19 -1.90
C LYS A 202 -9.80 19.30 -0.87
N ASP A 203 -9.19 19.00 0.29
CA ASP A 203 -8.95 19.99 1.33
C ASP A 203 -8.00 21.10 0.81
N GLN A 204 -6.95 20.73 0.05
CA GLN A 204 -6.07 21.71 -0.60
C GLN A 204 -6.78 22.53 -1.68
N ALA A 205 -7.65 21.90 -2.48
CA ALA A 205 -8.45 22.60 -3.49
C ALA A 205 -9.46 23.59 -2.85
N ALA A 206 -10.03 23.25 -1.69
CA ALA A 206 -10.92 24.13 -0.93
C ALA A 206 -10.17 25.24 -0.18
N GLY A 207 -8.96 24.98 0.31
CA GLY A 207 -8.09 25.95 0.96
C GLY A 207 -7.46 26.97 -0.01
N THR A 208 -7.43 26.68 -1.31
CA THR A 208 -6.93 27.59 -2.34
C THR A 208 -8.03 28.59 -2.75
N PRO A 209 -7.92 29.90 -2.42
CA PRO A 209 -8.89 30.87 -2.89
C PRO A 209 -8.80 30.98 -4.41
N SER A 210 -9.86 30.54 -5.10
CA SER A 210 -9.94 30.61 -6.57
C SER A 210 -9.64 32.02 -7.04
N ALA A 211 -8.58 32.17 -7.85
CA ALA A 211 -8.10 33.47 -8.28
C ALA A 211 -9.22 34.18 -9.06
N THR A 212 -9.82 35.19 -8.44
CA THR A 212 -10.90 35.96 -9.06
C THR A 212 -10.41 36.46 -10.42
N PRO A 213 -11.12 36.19 -11.53
CA PRO A 213 -10.68 36.62 -12.85
C PRO A 213 -10.65 38.15 -12.86
N THR A 214 -9.44 38.70 -12.68
CA THR A 214 -9.22 40.14 -12.61
C THR A 214 -9.65 40.70 -13.96
N ALA A 215 -10.69 41.54 -13.95
CA ALA A 215 -11.29 42.06 -15.17
C ALA A 215 -10.19 42.67 -16.05
N ALA A 216 -10.02 42.13 -17.26
CA ALA A 216 -8.95 42.56 -18.15
C ALA A 216 -9.12 44.07 -18.43
N PRO A 217 -8.05 44.88 -18.29
CA PRO A 217 -8.17 46.33 -18.47
C PRO A 217 -8.61 46.62 -19.90
N THR A 218 -9.77 47.26 -20.04
CA THR A 218 -10.39 47.53 -21.34
C THR A 218 -9.56 48.56 -22.09
N LEU A 219 -8.66 48.10 -22.97
CA LEU A 219 -7.80 48.97 -23.77
C LEU A 219 -8.63 49.78 -24.77
N SER A 220 -8.95 51.02 -24.40
CA SER A 220 -9.65 51.99 -25.24
C SER A 220 -8.76 52.46 -26.39
N ALA A 221 -8.81 51.76 -27.53
CA ALA A 221 -8.08 52.14 -28.73
C ALA A 221 -8.70 53.40 -29.37
N THR A 222 -7.94 54.50 -29.38
CA THR A 222 -8.31 55.73 -30.11
C THR A 222 -7.76 55.66 -31.54
N PRO A 223 -8.57 55.87 -32.59
CA PRO A 223 -8.10 55.81 -33.97
C PRO A 223 -7.39 57.11 -34.40
N SER A 224 -6.32 56.98 -35.18
CA SER A 224 -5.69 58.07 -35.94
C SER A 224 -5.24 57.53 -37.31
N PRO A 225 -5.40 58.26 -38.44
CA PRO A 225 -5.45 57.64 -39.76
C PRO A 225 -4.14 57.72 -40.59
N GLY A 226 -3.98 56.75 -41.50
CA GLY A 226 -2.96 56.72 -42.55
C GLY A 226 -2.01 55.50 -42.45
N THR A 227 -1.64 54.79 -43.53
CA THR A 227 -2.05 54.89 -44.95
C THR A 227 -1.93 53.51 -45.63
N LEU A 228 -2.93 53.11 -46.42
CA LEU A 228 -2.97 51.91 -47.30
C LEU A 228 -2.67 52.32 -48.77
N PRO A 229 -2.55 51.41 -49.77
CA PRO A 229 -2.75 49.94 -49.82
C PRO A 229 -1.41 49.19 -50.11
N ILE A 230 -1.21 48.07 -50.82
CA ILE A 230 -1.93 47.13 -51.75
C ILE A 230 -1.14 45.79 -51.74
N THR A 231 -1.62 44.56 -52.05
CA THR A 231 -2.96 43.98 -52.35
C THR A 231 -2.94 42.48 -51.97
N GLY A 232 -4.10 41.84 -51.75
CA GLY A 232 -4.24 40.38 -51.68
C GLY A 232 -5.70 39.95 -51.45
N PRO A 233 -6.39 39.30 -52.40
CA PRO A 233 -7.87 39.23 -52.39
C PRO A 233 -8.47 37.93 -51.82
N ASN A 234 -9.81 37.94 -51.70
CA ASN A 234 -10.74 36.79 -51.54
C ASN A 234 -11.03 36.29 -50.12
N THR A 235 -11.47 37.23 -49.28
CA THR A 235 -12.76 37.19 -48.56
C THR A 235 -13.60 35.90 -48.62
N MET A 236 -14.00 35.39 -47.45
CA MET A 236 -15.36 34.89 -47.18
C MET A 236 -15.58 34.76 -45.66
N SER A 237 -16.34 35.69 -45.09
CA SER A 237 -16.74 35.66 -43.67
C SER A 237 -18.04 34.88 -43.51
N LEU A 238 -18.13 34.01 -42.50
CA LEU A 238 -19.41 33.44 -42.05
C LEU A 238 -19.55 33.54 -40.53
N LEU A 239 -20.46 34.41 -40.10
CA LEU A 239 -20.96 34.45 -38.73
C LEU A 239 -21.96 33.29 -38.55
N ILE A 240 -21.77 32.48 -37.51
CA ILE A 240 -22.82 31.58 -36.99
C ILE A 240 -22.95 31.80 -35.49
N VAL A 241 -24.13 32.27 -35.09
CA VAL A 241 -24.59 32.23 -33.69
C VAL A 241 -25.04 30.79 -33.40
N GLY A 242 -24.51 30.18 -32.34
CA GLY A 242 -24.83 28.79 -31.99
C GLY A 242 -24.66 28.53 -30.50
N ALA A 243 -25.73 28.76 -29.72
CA ALA A 243 -25.80 28.29 -28.34
C ALA A 243 -26.20 26.81 -28.33
N SER A 244 -25.34 25.95 -27.76
CA SER A 244 -25.62 24.52 -27.59
C SER A 244 -25.41 24.10 -26.14
N LEU A 245 -26.51 23.89 -25.43
CA LEU A 245 -26.55 23.11 -24.20
C LEU A 245 -26.11 21.67 -24.53
N ILE A 246 -25.15 21.10 -23.79
CA ILE A 246 -24.83 19.67 -23.90
C ILE A 246 -25.16 18.98 -22.57
N THR A 247 -26.35 18.38 -22.53
CA THR A 247 -26.79 17.48 -21.47
C THR A 247 -26.21 16.09 -21.69
N VAL A 248 -25.18 15.72 -20.92
CA VAL A 248 -24.69 14.33 -20.89
C VAL A 248 -25.62 13.51 -20.00
N GLY A 249 -26.59 12.85 -20.62
CA GLY A 249 -27.50 11.92 -19.93
C GLY A 249 -26.80 10.61 -19.55
N ALA A 250 -27.01 10.14 -18.33
CA ALA A 250 -26.48 8.85 -17.87
C ALA A 250 -27.27 7.68 -18.48
N ALA A 251 -26.59 6.83 -19.25
CA ALA A 251 -27.16 5.60 -19.82
C ALA A 251 -26.56 4.36 -19.11
N GLY A 252 -27.20 3.92 -18.03
CA GLY A 252 -26.79 2.71 -17.31
C GLY A 252 -27.20 1.43 -18.04
N ILE A 253 -26.22 0.61 -18.46
CA ILE A 253 -26.48 -0.69 -19.10
C ILE A 253 -26.45 -1.81 -18.04
N MET A 254 -27.63 -2.29 -17.65
CA MET A 254 -27.80 -3.48 -16.81
C MET A 254 -27.57 -4.76 -17.63
N ILE A 255 -26.47 -5.47 -17.37
CA ILE A 255 -26.21 -6.80 -17.96
C ILE A 255 -26.75 -7.89 -17.03
N ALA A 256 -27.99 -8.33 -17.29
CA ALA A 256 -28.60 -9.45 -16.58
C ALA A 256 -27.99 -10.80 -17.04
N ARG A 257 -27.29 -11.50 -16.14
CA ARG A 257 -26.64 -12.79 -16.45
C ARG A 257 -27.64 -13.94 -16.29
N ARG A 258 -28.09 -14.50 -17.41
CA ARG A 258 -29.14 -15.54 -17.46
C ARG A 258 -28.61 -16.92 -17.05
N VAL A 259 -28.94 -17.35 -15.83
CA VAL A 259 -28.77 -18.75 -15.39
C VAL A 259 -29.70 -19.66 -16.22
N ARG A 260 -29.24 -20.86 -16.56
CA ARG A 260 -30.09 -21.97 -17.03
C ARG A 260 -30.08 -23.07 -15.98
N ALA A 261 -31.24 -23.71 -15.82
CA ALA A 261 -31.33 -25.10 -15.38
C ALA A 261 -31.14 -26.03 -16.60
#